data_AF-A0A3N4ZNG0-F1
#
_entry.id   AF-A0A3N4ZNG0-F1
#
_cell.length_a   1.000
_cell.length_b   1.000
_cell.length_c   1.000
_cell.angle_alpha   90.00
_cell.angle_beta   90.00
_cell.angle_gamma   90.00
#
_symmetry.space_group_name_H-M   'P 1'
#
loop_
_entity.id
_entity.type
_entity.pdbx_description
1 polymer ?
#
loop_
_entity_poly.entity_id
_entity_poly.type
_entity_poly.pdbx_seq_one_letter_code
_entity_poly.pdbx_strand_id
1 'polypeptide(L)' 'MATKHKTTQERPIELPVGLNAWLLDCAPAPGCKTCQANWRLLSAAKDDGNIAQAARHATLIRDHASGVH' A
#
# COMPACT_ATOMS: atom_id res chain seq x y z
N MET A 1 16.13 -42.37 1.32
CA MET A 1 15.71 -41.66 0.09
C MET A 1 15.96 -40.17 0.29
N ALA A 2 16.88 -39.56 -0.45
CA ALA A 2 17.24 -38.16 -0.28
C ALA A 2 16.29 -37.28 -1.09
N THR A 3 15.47 -36.48 -0.41
CA THR A 3 14.63 -35.46 -1.04
C THR A 3 15.53 -34.32 -1.53
N LYS A 4 15.84 -34.30 -2.83
CA LYS A 4 16.53 -33.17 -3.46
C LYS A 4 15.60 -31.95 -3.42
N HIS A 5 15.90 -30.99 -2.54
CA HIS A 5 15.25 -29.68 -2.58
C HIS A 5 15.73 -28.96 -3.84
N LYS A 6 14.83 -28.81 -4.81
CA LYS A 6 15.02 -27.94 -5.98
C LYS A 6 14.91 -26.50 -5.49
N THR A 7 16.03 -25.88 -5.15
CA THR A 7 16.12 -24.44 -4.87
C THR A 7 16.01 -23.67 -6.20
N THR A 8 14.82 -23.63 -6.79
CA THR A 8 14.50 -22.54 -7.72
C THR A 8 14.35 -21.31 -6.84
N GLN A 9 15.40 -20.51 -6.74
CA GLN A 9 15.32 -19.19 -6.12
C GLN A 9 14.43 -18.36 -7.05
N GLU A 10 13.13 -18.37 -6.78
CA GLU A 10 12.19 -17.44 -7.38
C GLU A 10 12.70 -16.03 -7.04
N ARG A 11 12.89 -15.19 -8.06
CA ARG A 11 13.38 -13.82 -7.85
C ARG A 11 12.45 -13.16 -6.83
N PRO A 12 12.97 -12.50 -5.79
CA PRO A 12 12.13 -11.78 -4.85
C PRO A 12 11.18 -10.87 -5.61
N ILE A 13 9.88 -10.97 -5.29
CA ILE A 13 8.86 -10.15 -5.93
C ILE A 13 9.20 -8.70 -5.58
N GLU A 14 9.44 -7.86 -6.58
CA GLU A 14 9.72 -6.44 -6.35
C GLU A 14 8.42 -5.78 -5.83
N LEU A 15 8.43 -5.42 -4.55
CA LEU A 15 7.34 -4.69 -3.94
C LEU A 15 7.22 -3.30 -4.60
N PRO A 16 6.01 -2.80 -4.86
CA PRO A 16 5.81 -1.44 -5.33
C PRO A 16 6.45 -0.42 -4.38
N VAL A 17 7.42 0.34 -4.89
CA VAL A 17 8.10 1.43 -4.16
C VAL A 17 7.71 2.80 -4.73
N GLY A 18 8.02 3.87 -3.99
CA GLY A 18 7.79 5.25 -4.43
C GLY A 18 6.33 5.54 -4.79
N LEU A 19 6.11 6.08 -6.00
CA LEU A 19 4.77 6.41 -6.50
C LEU A 19 3.88 5.18 -6.67
N ASN A 20 4.40 3.95 -6.72
CA ASN A 20 3.57 2.74 -6.82
C ASN A 20 3.27 2.10 -5.46
N ALA A 21 3.85 2.61 -4.37
CA ALA A 21 3.65 2.06 -3.02
C ALA A 21 2.20 2.18 -2.51
N TRP A 22 1.33 2.94 -3.17
CA TRP A 22 -0.11 2.98 -2.85
C TRP A 22 -0.89 1.77 -3.36
N LEU A 23 -0.26 0.95 -4.22
CA LEU A 23 -0.80 -0.35 -4.63
C LEU A 23 -0.73 -1.37 -3.49
N LEU A 24 0.12 -1.13 -2.49
CA LEU A 24 0.12 -1.90 -1.25
C LEU A 24 -1.18 -1.59 -0.48
N ASP A 25 -1.78 -2.62 0.11
CA ASP A 25 -3.04 -2.50 0.84
C ASP A 25 -2.87 -1.56 2.04
N CYS A 26 -3.31 -0.30 1.89
CA CYS A 26 -3.17 0.74 2.89
C CYS A 26 -4.43 0.85 3.75
N ALA A 27 -4.65 -0.07 4.68
CA ALA A 27 -5.84 -0.04 5.53
C ALA A 27 -5.84 1.18 6.49
N PRO A 28 -6.98 1.85 6.69
CA PRO A 28 -7.09 2.94 7.66
C PRO A 28 -6.95 2.42 9.10
N ALA A 29 -6.32 3.22 9.97
CA ALA A 29 -6.25 2.89 11.39
C ALA A 29 -7.66 2.82 12.02
N PRO A 30 -7.98 1.80 12.84
CA PRO A 30 -9.28 1.68 13.49
C PRO A 30 -9.64 2.93 14.29
N GLY A 31 -10.85 3.47 14.08
CA GLY A 31 -11.34 4.66 14.78
C GLY A 31 -10.72 5.99 14.33
N CYS A 32 -9.73 6.00 13.44
CA CYS A 32 -9.15 7.24 12.95
C CYS A 32 -10.01 7.86 11.83
N LYS A 33 -10.61 9.01 12.10
CA LYS A 33 -11.43 9.76 11.12
C LYS A 33 -10.59 10.24 9.92
N THR A 34 -9.35 10.66 10.15
CA THR A 34 -8.43 11.13 9.11
C THR A 34 -8.04 10.01 8.15
N CYS A 35 -7.66 8.83 8.67
CA CYS A 35 -7.36 7.67 7.84
C CYS A 35 -8.60 7.21 7.05
N GLN A 36 -9.79 7.18 7.67
CA GLN A 36 -11.03 6.82 6.97
C GLN A 36 -11.40 7.80 5.85
N ALA A 37 -11.23 9.10 6.07
CA ALA A 37 -11.48 10.11 5.05
C ALA A 37 -10.51 9.96 3.86
N ASN A 38 -9.22 9.82 4.14
CA ASN A 38 -8.22 9.58 3.10
C ASN A 38 -8.44 8.24 2.38
N TRP A 39 -8.91 7.21 3.07
CA TRP A 39 -9.24 5.92 2.45
C TRP A 39 -10.37 6.06 1.43
N ARG A 40 -11.42 6.81 1.75
CA ARG A 40 -12.51 7.09 0.80
C ARG A 40 -12.03 7.87 -0.42
N LEU A 41 -11.18 8.88 -0.22
CA LEU A 41 -10.60 9.67 -1.30
C LEU A 41 -9.62 8.85 -2.15
N LEU A 42 -8.87 7.94 -1.53
CA LEU A 42 -8.02 6.97 -2.22
C LEU A 42 -8.86 6.07 -3.11
N SER A 43 -9.95 5.49 -2.60
CA SER A 43 -10.85 4.65 -3.41
C SER A 43 -11.41 5.43 -4.58
N ALA A 44 -11.93 6.64 -4.36
CA ALA A 44 -12.44 7.49 -5.43
C ALA A 44 -11.37 7.84 -6.48
N ALA A 45 -10.14 8.15 -6.06
CA ALA A 45 -9.03 8.41 -6.98
C ALA A 45 -8.60 7.16 -7.75
N LYS A 46 -8.75 5.96 -7.17
CA LYS A 46 -8.51 4.68 -7.88
C LYS A 46 -9.56 4.44 -8.95
N ASP A 47 -10.83 4.67 -8.63
CA ASP A 47 -11.94 4.54 -9.58
C ASP A 47 -11.84 5.55 -10.74
N ASP A 48 -11.38 6.78 -10.46
CA ASP A 48 -11.14 7.83 -11.47
C ASP A 48 -9.85 7.60 -12.30
N GLY A 49 -9.00 6.66 -11.91
CA GLY A 49 -7.68 6.45 -12.54
C GLY A 49 -6.65 7.53 -12.21
N ASN A 50 -6.93 8.39 -11.22
CA ASN A 50 -6.04 9.46 -10.79
C ASN A 50 -4.95 8.94 -9.85
N ILE A 51 -3.91 8.35 -10.44
CA ILE A 51 -2.79 7.71 -9.74
C ILE A 51 -2.06 8.66 -8.79
N ALA A 52 -1.89 9.92 -9.15
CA ALA A 52 -1.20 10.90 -8.32
C ALA A 52 -1.96 11.19 -7.02
N GLN A 53 -3.29 11.37 -7.11
CA GLN A 53 -4.14 11.57 -5.92
C GLN A 53 -4.24 10.29 -5.09
N ALA A 54 -4.39 9.12 -5.73
CA ALA A 54 -4.39 7.84 -5.03
C ALA A 54 -3.08 7.63 -4.24
N ALA A 55 -1.94 7.93 -4.86
CA ALA A 55 -0.63 7.84 -4.21
C ALA A 55 -0.47 8.80 -3.03
N ARG A 56 -0.97 10.03 -3.18
CA ARG A 56 -0.98 11.03 -2.11
C ARG A 56 -1.81 10.55 -0.92
N HIS A 57 -3.05 10.12 -1.14
CA HIS A 57 -3.92 9.66 -0.07
C HIS A 57 -3.39 8.40 0.64
N ALA A 58 -2.79 7.47 -0.10
CA ALA A 58 -2.15 6.29 0.51
C ALA A 58 -0.98 6.68 1.42
N THR A 59 -0.18 7.65 0.98
CA THR A 59 0.95 8.17 1.78
C THR A 59 0.45 8.83 3.04
N LEU A 60 -0.61 9.66 2.96
CA LEU A 60 -1.22 10.28 4.15
C LEU A 60 -1.78 9.25 5.14
N ILE A 61 -2.36 8.14 4.66
CA ILE A 61 -2.81 7.05 5.54
C ILE A 61 -1.63 6.38 6.22
N ARG A 62 -0.55 6.06 5.48
CA ARG A 62 0.66 5.40 6.00
C ARG A 62 1.36 6.26 7.04
N ASP A 63 1.60 7.53 6.72
CA ASP A 63 2.27 8.51 7.57
C ASP A 63 1.51 8.69 8.89
N HIS A 64 0.20 8.95 8.81
CA HIS A 64 -0.66 9.09 9.97
C HIS A 64 -0.76 7.79 10.80
N ALA A 65 -0.80 6.62 10.16
CA ALA A 65 -0.82 5.34 10.88
C ALA A 65 0.52 5.03 11.57
N SER A 66 1.64 5.47 10.97
CA SER A 66 2.97 5.30 11.55
C SER A 66 3.26 6.22 12.73
N GLY A 67 2.42 7.23 12.98
CA GLY A 67 2.57 8.16 14.10
C GLY A 67 3.84 9.01 14.02
N VAL A 68 4.49 9.05 12.86
CA VAL A 68 5.65 9.90 12.60
C VAL A 68 5.09 11.32 12.48
N HIS A 69 5.25 12.10 13.54
CA HIS A 69 4.90 13.51 13.62
C HIS A 69 6.19 14.33 13.71
#